data_AF-A0A919GWF5-F1
#
_entry.id   AF-A0A919GWF5-F1
#
_cell.length_a   1.000
_cell.length_b   1.000
_cell.length_c   1.000
_cell.angle_alpha   90.00
_cell.angle_beta   90.00
_cell.angle_gamma   90.00
#
_symmetry.space_group_name_H-M   'P 1'
#
loop_
_entity.id
_entity.type
_entity.pdbx_description
1 polymer ?
#
loop_
_entity_poly.entity_id
_entity_poly.type
_entity_poly.pdbx_seq_one_letter_code
_entity_poly.pdbx_strand_id
1 'polypeptide(L)'
;MLAVALPTSASAAVGDVQATLGEPGKEGPLIGAQHKLVKSPQDGHCYTVKEVFPEAPEGSYFRAVANHTNTSVFVYTADACAGAPHDPTPMEPGKVIIGLPLLSFKIVPAPALNPDDFKTSPPAGS
;
A
#
# COMPACT_ATOMS: atom_id res chain seq x y z
N MET A 1 -8.56 10.74 35.65
CA MET A 1 -8.00 9.50 35.10
C MET A 1 -7.63 9.77 33.65
N LEU A 2 -6.34 9.78 33.30
CA LEU A 2 -5.91 9.83 31.90
C LEU A 2 -6.07 8.44 31.30
N ALA A 3 -6.97 8.27 30.33
CA ALA A 3 -7.03 7.07 29.53
C ALA A 3 -5.86 7.11 28.53
N VAL A 4 -4.82 6.34 28.79
CA VAL A 4 -3.77 6.07 27.80
C VAL A 4 -4.41 5.13 26.78
N ALA A 5 -4.73 5.65 25.59
CA ALA A 5 -5.07 4.82 24.46
C ALA A 5 -3.85 3.94 24.15
N LEU A 6 -3.98 2.63 24.41
CA LEU A 6 -2.98 1.67 23.97
C LEU A 6 -2.87 1.78 22.44
N PRO A 7 -1.66 1.76 21.85
CA PRO A 7 -1.53 1.70 20.41
C PRO A 7 -2.22 0.41 19.96
N THR A 8 -3.33 0.55 19.24
CA THR A 8 -3.93 -0.57 18.51
C THR A 8 -2.82 -1.11 17.63
N SER A 9 -2.49 -2.39 17.76
CA SER A 9 -1.51 -3.01 16.89
C SER A 9 -1.99 -2.79 15.45
N ALA A 10 -1.25 -1.97 14.69
CA ALA A 10 -1.48 -1.84 13.26
C ALA A 10 -1.40 -3.26 12.70
N SER A 11 -2.52 -3.80 12.23
CA SER A 11 -2.53 -5.12 11.63
C SER A 11 -1.63 -5.07 10.39
N ALA A 12 -0.95 -6.16 10.07
CA ALA A 12 -0.35 -6.25 8.75
C ALA A 12 -1.47 -6.56 7.76
N ALA A 13 -1.44 -5.93 6.58
CA ALA A 13 -2.29 -6.34 5.48
C ALA A 13 -1.96 -7.80 5.10
N VAL A 14 -2.98 -8.58 4.72
CA VAL A 14 -2.79 -9.95 4.28
C VAL A 14 -2.50 -9.93 2.78
N GLY A 15 -1.35 -10.49 2.38
CA GLY A 15 -0.86 -10.50 1.00
C GLY A 15 0.34 -9.58 0.80
N ASP A 16 0.66 -9.30 -0.45
CA ASP A 16 1.89 -8.59 -0.84
C ASP A 16 1.59 -7.38 -1.72
N VAL A 17 2.41 -6.34 -1.61
CA VAL A 17 2.49 -5.30 -2.65
C VAL A 17 3.71 -5.59 -3.51
N GLN A 18 3.51 -5.71 -4.82
CA GLN A 18 4.62 -5.84 -5.78
C GLN A 18 5.00 -4.45 -6.29
N ALA A 19 6.24 -4.04 -6.04
CA ALA A 19 6.81 -2.82 -6.59
C ALA A 19 7.79 -3.16 -7.71
N THR A 20 7.77 -2.39 -8.79
CA THR A 20 8.69 -2.50 -9.92
C THR A 20 9.57 -1.27 -9.98
N LEU A 21 10.88 -1.45 -10.00
CA LEU A 21 11.85 -0.37 -10.05
C LEU A 21 11.89 0.26 -11.44
N GLY A 22 11.78 1.58 -11.49
CA GLY A 22 12.20 2.42 -12.59
C GLY A 22 13.50 3.12 -12.25
N GLU A 23 14.38 3.23 -13.24
CA GLU A 23 15.64 3.97 -13.14
C GLU A 23 15.64 5.12 -14.16
N PRO A 24 16.20 6.29 -13.82
CA PRO A 24 16.35 7.40 -14.76
C PRO A 24 17.10 6.94 -16.02
N GLY A 25 16.58 7.26 -17.20
CA GLY A 25 17.22 6.93 -18.48
C GLY A 25 17.14 5.46 -18.91
N LYS A 26 16.42 4.59 -18.15
CA LYS A 26 16.19 3.18 -18.50
C LYS A 26 14.70 2.87 -18.68
N GLU A 27 13.99 3.70 -19.42
CA GLU A 27 12.53 3.64 -19.61
C GLU A 27 12.09 2.60 -20.67
N GLY A 28 12.86 1.52 -20.84
CA GLY A 28 12.58 0.43 -21.77
C GLY A 28 11.38 -0.44 -21.35
N PRO A 29 11.08 -1.56 -22.03
CA PRO A 29 10.00 -2.47 -21.63
C PRO A 29 10.06 -2.88 -20.15
N LEU A 30 8.93 -3.19 -19.53
CA LEU A 30 8.91 -3.70 -18.13
C LEU A 30 9.58 -5.08 -18.01
N ILE A 31 9.76 -5.79 -19.14
CA ILE A 31 10.41 -7.09 -19.22
C ILE A 31 11.87 -6.94 -18.79
N GLY A 32 12.23 -7.56 -17.66
CA GLY A 32 13.58 -7.50 -17.09
C GLY A 32 13.78 -6.37 -16.07
N ALA A 33 12.77 -5.56 -15.77
CA ALA A 33 12.82 -4.63 -14.66
C ALA A 33 12.95 -5.39 -13.33
N GLN A 34 13.60 -4.76 -12.34
CA GLN A 34 13.68 -5.36 -11.01
C GLN A 34 12.32 -5.24 -10.31
N HIS A 35 11.82 -6.35 -9.78
CA HIS A 35 10.59 -6.37 -8.98
C HIS A 35 10.91 -6.80 -7.56
N LYS A 36 10.17 -6.27 -6.58
CA LYS A 36 10.21 -6.73 -5.19
C LYS A 36 8.82 -6.85 -4.62
N LEU A 37 8.66 -7.82 -3.72
CA LEU A 37 7.46 -8.04 -2.94
C LEU A 37 7.67 -7.46 -1.55
N VAL A 38 6.83 -6.51 -1.17
CA VAL A 38 6.70 -6.07 0.22
C VAL A 38 5.67 -7.00 0.86
N LYS A 39 6.18 -7.94 1.65
CA LYS A 39 5.38 -9.00 2.26
C LYS A 39 4.71 -8.53 3.53
N SER A 40 3.42 -8.83 3.67
CA SER A 40 2.62 -8.48 4.85
C SER A 40 2.84 -7.03 5.28
N PRO A 41 2.57 -6.05 4.39
CA PRO A 41 2.93 -4.67 4.66
C PRO A 41 2.11 -4.12 5.84
N GLN A 42 2.72 -3.24 6.63
CA GLN A 42 2.13 -2.68 7.84
C GLN A 42 1.09 -1.62 7.49
N ASP A 43 -0.07 -1.69 8.14
CA ASP A 43 -1.12 -0.69 8.00
C ASP A 43 -0.59 0.72 8.34
N GLY A 44 -0.86 1.69 7.47
CA GLY A 44 -0.46 3.08 7.65
C GLY A 44 1.03 3.38 7.41
N HIS A 45 1.89 2.36 7.24
CA HIS A 45 3.30 2.58 6.91
C HIS A 45 3.47 3.08 5.48
N CYS A 46 4.38 4.04 5.30
CA CYS A 46 4.71 4.59 4.00
C CYS A 46 6.01 3.96 3.49
N TYR A 47 5.89 3.13 2.46
CA TYR A 47 6.99 2.47 1.81
C TYR A 47 7.59 3.38 0.73
N THR A 48 8.87 3.71 0.87
CA THR A 48 9.62 4.53 -0.11
C THR A 48 10.45 3.65 -1.04
N VAL A 49 10.90 4.23 -2.17
CA VAL A 49 11.77 3.53 -3.13
C VAL A 49 13.02 2.98 -2.46
N LYS A 50 13.66 3.76 -1.58
CA LYS A 50 14.88 3.36 -0.88
C LYS A 50 14.65 2.28 0.18
N GLU A 51 13.48 2.23 0.80
CA GLU A 51 13.16 1.15 1.73
C GLU A 51 12.98 -0.18 0.98
N VAL A 52 12.27 -0.16 -0.14
CA VAL A 52 12.01 -1.37 -0.92
C VAL A 52 13.27 -1.80 -1.70
N PHE A 53 13.94 -0.85 -2.36
CA PHE A 53 15.15 -1.03 -3.17
C PHE A 53 16.31 -0.20 -2.62
N PRO A 54 16.98 -0.65 -1.54
CA PRO A 54 18.06 0.12 -0.90
C PRO A 54 19.23 0.42 -1.84
N GLU A 55 19.53 -0.53 -2.73
CA GLU A 55 20.62 -0.43 -3.70
C GLU A 55 20.25 0.34 -4.98
N ALA A 56 19.01 0.82 -5.11
CA ALA A 56 18.60 1.56 -6.31
C ALA A 56 19.39 2.87 -6.44
N PRO A 57 19.74 3.32 -7.65
CA PRO A 57 20.36 4.63 -7.85
C PRO A 57 19.52 5.80 -7.32
N GLU A 58 20.15 6.96 -7.15
CA GLU A 58 19.42 8.20 -6.88
C GLU A 58 18.50 8.56 -8.06
N GLY A 59 17.32 9.11 -7.76
CA GLY A 59 16.31 9.43 -8.77
C GLY A 59 15.49 8.22 -9.24
N SER A 60 15.76 7.01 -8.74
CA SER A 60 14.89 5.86 -8.96
C SER A 60 13.48 6.07 -8.41
N TYR A 61 12.52 5.40 -9.04
CA TYR A 61 11.10 5.50 -8.74
C TYR A 61 10.43 4.12 -8.83
N PHE A 62 9.23 3.99 -8.28
CA PHE A 62 8.36 2.86 -8.58
C PHE A 62 7.68 3.10 -9.93
N ARG A 63 8.08 2.31 -10.93
CA ARG A 63 7.48 2.37 -12.26
C ARG A 63 6.13 1.67 -12.33
N ALA A 64 5.93 0.68 -11.45
CA ALA A 64 4.65 0.03 -11.24
C ALA A 64 4.48 -0.39 -9.79
N VAL A 65 3.26 -0.31 -9.29
CA VAL A 65 2.85 -0.83 -7.97
C VAL A 65 1.59 -1.67 -8.19
N ALA A 66 1.66 -2.97 -7.85
CA ALA A 66 0.53 -3.88 -7.92
C ALA A 66 0.11 -4.29 -6.51
N ASN A 67 -1.18 -4.16 -6.22
CA ASN A 67 -1.77 -4.51 -4.95
C ASN A 67 -2.29 -5.95 -4.98
N HIS A 68 -1.54 -6.88 -4.38
CA HIS A 68 -1.99 -8.25 -4.14
C HIS A 68 -2.35 -8.48 -2.66
N THR A 69 -2.64 -7.40 -1.93
CA THR A 69 -3.14 -7.47 -0.56
C THR A 69 -4.67 -7.51 -0.54
N ASN A 70 -5.25 -7.74 0.64
CA ASN A 70 -6.68 -7.65 0.90
C ASN A 70 -7.18 -6.24 1.29
N THR A 71 -6.31 -5.23 1.30
CA THR A 71 -6.67 -3.84 1.66
C THR A 71 -6.31 -2.86 0.54
N SER A 72 -6.85 -1.65 0.58
CA SER A 72 -6.57 -0.62 -0.43
C SER A 72 -5.21 0.07 -0.20
N VAL A 73 -4.61 0.60 -1.26
CA VAL A 73 -3.27 1.22 -1.22
C VAL A 73 -3.30 2.60 -1.86
N PHE A 74 -2.83 3.62 -1.18
CA PHE A 74 -2.54 4.91 -1.83
C PHE A 74 -1.13 4.90 -2.42
N VAL A 75 -0.98 5.49 -3.61
CA VAL A 75 0.34 5.75 -4.22
C VAL A 75 0.58 7.25 -4.34
N TYR A 76 1.83 7.66 -4.30
CA TYR A 76 2.23 9.05 -4.25
C TYR A 76 3.36 9.32 -5.25
N THR A 77 3.33 10.47 -5.89
CA THR A 77 4.42 10.99 -6.73
C THR A 77 5.50 11.68 -5.89
N ALA A 78 5.28 11.83 -4.58
CA ALA A 78 6.23 12.38 -3.62
C ALA A 78 6.79 11.29 -2.70
N ASP A 79 7.98 11.53 -2.17
CA ASP A 79 8.61 10.64 -1.20
C ASP A 79 7.89 10.68 0.16
N ALA A 80 8.03 9.60 0.94
CA ALA A 80 7.47 9.47 2.29
C ALA A 80 5.97 9.87 2.42
N CYS A 81 5.19 9.62 1.36
CA CYS A 81 3.76 9.89 1.29
C CYS A 81 3.42 11.36 1.61
N ALA A 82 4.32 12.26 1.24
CA ALA A 82 4.13 13.70 1.43
C ALA A 82 3.03 14.24 0.50
N GLY A 83 2.20 15.14 1.02
CA GLY A 83 1.15 15.78 0.24
C GLY A 83 -0.03 14.86 -0.08
N ALA A 84 -0.71 15.14 -1.18
CA ALA A 84 -1.86 14.37 -1.63
C ALA A 84 -1.41 13.09 -2.38
N PRO A 85 -2.17 11.99 -2.27
CA PRO A 85 -1.96 10.83 -3.13
C PRO A 85 -2.15 11.19 -4.60
N HIS A 86 -1.57 10.38 -5.49
CA HIS A 86 -1.73 10.54 -6.93
C HIS A 86 -3.21 10.58 -7.34
N ASP A 87 -3.98 9.61 -6.84
CA ASP A 87 -5.42 9.54 -6.97
C ASP A 87 -6.10 9.73 -5.61
N PRO A 88 -7.25 10.44 -5.56
CA PRO A 88 -8.00 10.63 -4.33
C PRO A 88 -8.64 9.33 -3.82
N THR A 89 -8.83 8.35 -4.70
CA THR A 89 -9.36 7.02 -4.36
C THR A 89 -8.20 6.03 -4.28
N PRO A 90 -8.07 5.24 -3.20
CA PRO A 90 -6.99 4.28 -3.10
C PRO A 90 -7.16 3.14 -4.11
N MET A 91 -6.03 2.54 -4.48
CA MET A 91 -5.95 1.39 -5.35
C MET A 91 -6.48 0.15 -4.63
N GLU A 92 -7.62 -0.37 -5.08
CA GLU A 92 -8.26 -1.57 -4.55
C GLU A 92 -7.42 -2.86 -4.75
N PRO A 93 -7.69 -3.93 -3.98
CA PRO A 93 -7.10 -5.25 -4.20
C PRO A 93 -7.15 -5.73 -5.66
N GLY A 94 -6.05 -6.32 -6.13
CA GLY A 94 -5.91 -6.87 -7.48
C GLY A 94 -5.63 -5.83 -8.56
N LYS A 95 -5.53 -4.53 -8.22
CA LYS A 95 -5.23 -3.46 -9.17
C LYS A 95 -3.73 -3.21 -9.29
N VAL A 96 -3.36 -2.57 -10.39
CA VAL A 96 -1.98 -2.16 -10.69
C VAL A 96 -1.98 -0.75 -11.26
N ILE A 97 -1.04 0.08 -10.81
CA ILE A 97 -0.72 1.38 -11.40
C ILE A 97 0.63 1.24 -12.09
N ILE A 98 0.72 1.73 -13.33
CA ILE A 98 1.91 1.66 -14.18
C ILE A 98 2.16 3.01 -14.87
N GLY A 99 3.42 3.26 -15.23
CA GLY A 99 3.77 4.33 -16.18
C GLY A 99 3.88 5.73 -15.57
N LEU A 100 3.95 5.84 -14.26
CA LEU A 100 4.15 7.10 -13.54
C LEU A 100 5.37 6.99 -12.63
N PRO A 101 6.13 8.09 -12.41
CA PRO A 101 7.22 8.12 -11.45
C PRO A 101 6.67 8.23 -10.03
N LEU A 102 6.22 7.10 -9.47
CA LEU A 102 5.73 7.02 -8.10
C LEU A 102 6.92 6.92 -7.14
N LEU A 103 6.91 7.62 -6.02
CA LEU A 103 8.03 7.65 -5.06
C LEU A 103 7.70 6.96 -3.74
N SER A 104 6.42 6.80 -3.42
CA SER A 104 6.01 6.06 -2.24
C SER A 104 4.60 5.48 -2.35
N PHE A 105 4.28 4.52 -1.48
CA PHE A 105 2.93 4.00 -1.32
C PHE A 105 2.60 3.74 0.15
N LYS A 106 1.32 3.81 0.50
CA LYS A 106 0.81 3.63 1.87
C LYS A 106 -0.34 2.65 1.89
N ILE A 107 -0.27 1.69 2.81
CA ILE A 107 -1.36 0.77 3.07
C ILE A 107 -2.47 1.51 3.81
N VAL A 108 -3.68 1.49 3.28
CA VAL A 108 -4.86 1.95 4.01
C VAL A 108 -5.19 0.88 5.04
N PRO A 109 -5.28 1.23 6.34
CA PRO A 109 -5.74 0.28 7.34
C PRO A 109 -7.11 -0.25 6.91
N ALA A 110 -7.28 -1.57 6.94
CA ALA A 110 -8.61 -2.15 6.72
C ALA A 110 -9.57 -1.53 7.75
N PRO A 111 -10.84 -1.25 7.38
CA PRO A 111 -11.83 -0.85 8.37
C PRO A 111 -11.83 -1.89 9.49
N ALA A 112 -11.69 -1.44 10.74
CA ALA A 112 -11.82 -2.34 11.88
C ALA A 112 -13.18 -3.05 11.75
N LEU A 113 -13.17 -4.38 11.63
CA LEU A 113 -14.40 -5.15 11.69
C LEU A 113 -15.00 -4.89 13.08
N ASN A 114 -16.07 -4.09 13.16
CA ASN A 114 -16.80 -3.92 14.40
C ASN A 114 -17.41 -5.28 14.74
N PRO A 115 -17.12 -5.87 15.91
CA PRO A 115 -17.68 -7.16 16.29
C PRO A 115 -19.22 -7.13 16.43
N ASP A 116 -19.83 -5.94 16.50
CA ASP A 116 -21.29 -5.76 16.48
C ASP A 116 -21.94 -5.97 15.10
N ASP A 117 -21.18 -5.95 13.99
CA ASP A 117 -21.74 -6.13 12.64
C ASP A 117 -22.19 -7.58 12.38
N PHE A 118 -21.73 -8.53 13.19
CA PHE A 118 -22.13 -9.95 13.14
C PHE A 118 -23.41 -10.25 13.92
N LYS A 119 -24.11 -9.26 14.48
CA LYS A 119 -25.38 -9.48 15.16
C LYS A 119 -26.53 -9.55 14.15
N THR A 120 -26.51 -10.60 13.32
CA THR A 120 -27.64 -10.98 12.48
C THR A 120 -28.84 -11.22 13.41
N SER A 121 -29.92 -10.47 13.18
CA SER A 121 -31.15 -10.54 13.97
C SER A 121 -31.68 -11.97 14.07
N PRO A 122 -32.24 -12.41 15.22
CA PRO A 122 -32.93 -13.69 15.27
C PRO A 122 -34.10 -13.68 14.28
N PRO A 123 -34.43 -14.81 13.63
CA PRO A 123 -35.60 -14.87 12.76
C PRO A 123 -36.85 -14.53 13.59
N ALA A 124 -37.65 -13.59 13.10
CA ALA A 124 -38.97 -13.32 13.67
C ALA A 124 -39.81 -14.59 13.53
N GLY A 125 -39.99 -15.30 14.64
CA GLY A 125 -40.93 -16.41 14.72
C GLY A 125 -42.36 -15.86 14.59
N SER A 126 -43.14 -16.47 13.71
CA SER A 126 -44.61 -16.38 13.68
C SER A 126 -45.15 -17.79 13.52
#